data_AF-A0AAU9TGH9-F1
#
_entry.id   AF-A0AAU9TGH9-F1
#
_cell.length_a   1.000
_cell.length_b   1.000
_cell.length_c   1.000
_cell.angle_alpha   90.00
_cell.angle_beta   90.00
_cell.angle_gamma   90.00
#
_symmetry.space_group_name_H-M   'P 1'
#
loop_
_entity.id
_entity.type
_entity.pdbx_description
1 polymer ?
#
loop_
_entity_poly.entity_id
_entity_poly.type
_entity_poly.pdbx_seq_one_letter_code
_entity_poly.pdbx_strand_id
1 'polypeptide(L)'
;MDTSLVVTAVDGATLLMLNGYAFTNPSPMSGGERWYCSGRIRWKCSVCLHVNDDYELVCISHEHAHDPPIYEITSDGLYSLMIRTSSGKKLLMYDKYTYSAPKPLLTRCKIRSFKCTDRGHVRCNKYIHVNDELTVVAEFSYHNHKPPTYIKMLNGDYVKC
;
A
#
# COMPACT_ATOMS: atom_id res chain seq x y z
N MET A 1 -14.53 -9.13 -19.39
CA MET A 1 -14.46 -9.88 -18.13
C MET A 1 -13.43 -9.19 -17.29
N ASP A 2 -13.80 -8.70 -16.11
CA ASP A 2 -12.85 -8.07 -15.21
C ASP A 2 -11.99 -9.17 -14.60
N THR A 3 -10.72 -9.24 -14.99
CA THR A 3 -9.80 -10.28 -14.50
C THR A 3 -9.20 -9.85 -13.17
N SER A 4 -9.50 -10.62 -12.12
CA SER A 4 -8.77 -10.57 -10.85
C SER A 4 -7.36 -11.14 -11.03
N LEU A 5 -6.39 -10.54 -10.35
CA LEU A 5 -5.00 -11.02 -10.34
C LEU A 5 -4.48 -11.10 -8.91
N VAL A 6 -3.94 -12.26 -8.53
CA VAL A 6 -3.21 -12.40 -7.26
C VAL A 6 -1.78 -11.92 -7.46
N VAL A 7 -1.33 -11.01 -6.61
CA VAL A 7 0.00 -10.37 -6.68
C VAL A 7 0.64 -10.28 -5.30
N THR A 8 1.93 -9.96 -5.28
CA THR A 8 2.69 -9.78 -4.04
C THR A 8 3.10 -8.32 -3.88
N ALA A 9 2.85 -7.75 -2.71
CA ALA A 9 3.31 -6.40 -2.36
C ALA A 9 4.78 -6.42 -1.90
N VAL A 10 5.43 -5.25 -1.92
CA VAL A 10 6.83 -5.11 -1.48
C VAL A 10 7.07 -5.45 -0.01
N ASP A 11 6.04 -5.44 0.83
CA ASP A 11 6.09 -5.88 2.22
C ASP A 11 5.79 -7.38 2.39
N GLY A 12 5.66 -8.11 1.29
CA GLY A 12 5.37 -9.55 1.25
C GLY A 12 3.88 -9.90 1.38
N ALA A 13 2.99 -8.92 1.49
CA ALA A 13 1.56 -9.18 1.55
C ALA A 13 1.01 -9.71 0.22
N THR A 14 0.23 -10.79 0.26
CA THR A 14 -0.56 -11.24 -0.89
C THR A 14 -1.76 -10.31 -1.07
N LEU A 15 -1.90 -9.75 -2.27
CA LEU A 15 -3.02 -8.91 -2.67
C LEU A 15 -3.79 -9.58 -3.79
N LEU A 16 -5.12 -9.46 -3.78
CA LEU A 16 -5.95 -9.73 -4.94
C LEU A 16 -6.35 -8.39 -5.56
N MET A 17 -5.96 -8.16 -6.81
CA MET A 17 -6.19 -6.91 -7.54
C MET A 17 -7.42 -7.07 -8.43
N LEU A 18 -8.37 -6.13 -8.34
CA LEU A 18 -9.53 -6.04 -9.22
C LEU A 18 -9.87 -4.57 -9.46
N ASN A 19 -9.91 -4.14 -10.72
CA ASN A 19 -10.28 -2.77 -11.12
C ASN A 19 -9.50 -1.67 -10.37
N GLY A 20 -8.20 -1.90 -10.14
CA GLY A 20 -7.30 -0.99 -9.41
C GLY A 20 -7.38 -1.06 -7.89
N TYR A 21 -8.39 -1.75 -7.33
CA TYR A 21 -8.50 -1.98 -5.90
C TYR A 21 -7.73 -3.23 -5.49
N ALA A 22 -7.07 -3.14 -4.33
CA ALA A 22 -6.41 -4.28 -3.70
C ALA A 22 -7.29 -4.85 -2.59
N PHE A 23 -7.34 -6.17 -2.51
CA PHE A 23 -8.01 -6.93 -1.47
C PHE A 23 -7.00 -7.81 -0.73
N THR A 24 -7.22 -8.04 0.56
CA THR A 24 -6.31 -8.76 1.46
C THR A 24 -7.08 -9.65 2.45
N ASN A 25 -6.33 -10.38 3.27
CA ASN A 25 -6.84 -11.23 4.35
C ASN A 25 -7.86 -12.26 3.83
N PRO A 26 -7.43 -13.20 2.96
CA PRO A 26 -8.29 -14.28 2.50
C PRO A 26 -8.92 -15.02 3.68
N SER A 27 -10.21 -15.27 3.57
CA SER A 27 -10.99 -16.05 4.52
C SER A 27 -11.62 -17.22 3.76
N PRO A 28 -11.32 -18.47 4.12
CA PRO A 28 -11.91 -19.64 3.45
C PRO A 28 -13.43 -19.59 3.44
N MET A 29 -14.03 -19.98 2.33
CA MET A 29 -15.47 -20.19 2.16
C MET A 29 -15.72 -21.51 1.40
N SER A 30 -16.98 -21.92 1.30
CA SER A 30 -17.32 -23.08 0.46
C SER A 30 -17.11 -22.73 -1.00
N GLY A 31 -16.22 -23.48 -1.67
CA GLY A 31 -15.91 -23.31 -3.10
C GLY A 31 -15.01 -22.13 -3.43
N GLY A 32 -14.23 -21.63 -2.46
CA GLY A 32 -13.25 -20.58 -2.70
C GLY A 32 -12.93 -19.74 -1.46
N GLU A 33 -12.68 -18.45 -1.66
CA GLU A 33 -12.22 -17.55 -0.61
C GLU A 33 -12.84 -16.16 -0.68
N ARG A 34 -13.15 -15.59 0.49
CA ARG A 34 -13.55 -14.19 0.62
C ARG A 34 -12.35 -13.32 0.91
N TRP A 35 -12.21 -12.26 0.12
CA TRP A 35 -11.17 -11.24 0.26
C TRP A 35 -11.79 -9.90 0.63
N TYR A 36 -11.10 -9.11 1.44
CA TYR A 36 -11.59 -7.81 1.94
C TYR A 36 -10.78 -6.67 1.35
N CYS A 37 -11.41 -5.55 1.01
CA CYS A 37 -10.68 -4.39 0.54
C CYS A 37 -9.54 -4.04 1.52
N SER A 38 -8.33 -3.79 1.00
CA SER A 38 -7.15 -3.37 1.78
C SER A 38 -7.42 -2.06 2.55
N GLY A 39 -8.38 -1.28 2.04
CA GLY A 39 -8.95 -0.10 2.65
C GLY A 39 -9.85 -0.32 3.86
N ARG A 40 -10.13 -1.56 4.27
CA ARG A 40 -11.12 -1.85 5.32
C ARG A 40 -10.84 -1.15 6.64
N ILE A 41 -9.59 -1.20 7.10
CA ILE A 41 -9.21 -0.54 8.35
C ILE A 41 -9.01 0.97 8.13
N ARG A 42 -8.39 1.34 7.01
CA ARG A 42 -7.97 2.72 6.74
C ARG A 42 -9.12 3.66 6.35
N TRP A 43 -10.03 3.19 5.51
CA TRP A 43 -11.16 3.96 4.95
C TRP A 43 -12.51 3.43 5.41
N LYS A 44 -12.55 2.55 6.42
CA LYS A 44 -13.78 1.87 6.86
C LYS A 44 -14.52 1.20 5.71
N CYS A 45 -13.79 0.77 4.69
CA CYS A 45 -14.37 0.17 3.50
C CYS A 45 -14.92 -1.22 3.82
N SER A 46 -16.20 -1.45 3.56
CA SER A 46 -16.88 -2.72 3.82
C SER A 46 -16.87 -3.68 2.62
N VAL A 47 -16.31 -3.26 1.48
CA VAL A 47 -16.30 -4.09 0.26
C VAL A 47 -15.46 -5.35 0.50
N CYS A 48 -16.10 -6.48 0.27
CA CYS A 48 -15.46 -7.77 0.08
C CYS A 48 -15.87 -8.37 -1.27
N LEU A 49 -15.04 -9.28 -1.76
CA LEU A 49 -15.31 -10.12 -2.92
C LEU A 49 -15.11 -11.59 -2.58
N HIS A 50 -15.75 -12.46 -3.34
CA HIS A 50 -15.59 -13.90 -3.29
C HIS A 50 -15.02 -14.36 -4.62
N VAL A 51 -13.95 -15.14 -4.57
CA VAL A 51 -13.40 -15.86 -5.72
C VAL A 51 -13.50 -17.36 -5.51
N ASN A 52 -13.58 -18.12 -6.59
CA ASN A 52 -13.51 -19.58 -6.53
C ASN A 52 -12.06 -20.07 -6.34
N ASP A 53 -11.86 -21.39 -6.31
CA ASP A 53 -10.53 -22.01 -6.16
C ASP A 53 -9.56 -21.67 -7.32
N ASP A 54 -10.09 -21.26 -8.47
CA ASP A 54 -9.34 -20.80 -9.64
C ASP A 54 -9.14 -19.26 -9.68
N TYR A 55 -9.47 -18.56 -8.58
CA TYR A 55 -9.42 -17.10 -8.45
C TYR A 55 -10.33 -16.31 -9.40
N GLU A 56 -11.35 -16.95 -9.97
CA GLU A 56 -12.37 -16.30 -10.77
C GLU A 56 -13.37 -15.58 -9.87
N LEU A 57 -13.75 -14.36 -10.24
CA LEU A 57 -14.70 -13.56 -9.47
C LEU A 57 -16.09 -14.21 -9.48
N VAL A 58 -16.54 -14.66 -8.30
CA VAL A 58 -17.90 -15.19 -8.09
C VAL A 58 -18.87 -14.05 -7.80
N CYS A 59 -18.53 -13.18 -6.85
CA CYS A 59 -19.32 -11.99 -6.55
C CYS A 59 -18.52 -10.91 -5.82
N ILE A 60 -19.01 -9.67 -5.91
CA ILE A 60 -18.54 -8.53 -5.14
C ILE A 60 -19.74 -7.94 -4.40
N SER A 61 -19.51 -7.49 -3.17
CA SER A 61 -20.59 -7.06 -2.28
C SER A 61 -21.15 -5.67 -2.63
N HIS A 62 -20.43 -4.61 -2.29
CA HIS A 62 -20.86 -3.21 -2.40
C HIS A 62 -19.90 -2.38 -3.25
N GLU A 63 -20.28 -1.13 -3.52
CA GLU A 63 -19.38 -0.14 -4.12
C GLU A 63 -18.37 0.40 -3.11
N HIS A 64 -17.18 0.75 -3.62
CA HIS A 64 -16.16 1.41 -2.82
C HIS A 64 -16.55 2.87 -2.56
N ALA A 65 -16.52 3.29 -1.30
CA ALA A 65 -16.69 4.69 -0.90
C ALA A 65 -15.37 5.51 -0.99
N HIS A 66 -14.39 5.01 -1.73
CA HIS A 66 -13.09 5.64 -1.91
C HIS A 66 -12.53 5.26 -3.29
N ASP A 67 -11.73 6.13 -3.91
CA ASP A 67 -11.08 5.75 -5.17
C ASP A 67 -9.95 4.72 -4.90
N PRO A 68 -9.49 4.01 -5.94
CA PRO A 68 -8.36 3.10 -5.85
C PRO A 68 -7.11 3.78 -5.25
N PRO A 69 -6.33 3.07 -4.43
CA PRO A 69 -4.98 3.51 -4.08
C PRO A 69 -4.06 3.48 -5.30
N ILE A 70 -2.96 4.24 -5.26
CA ILE A 70 -1.96 4.22 -6.33
C ILE A 70 -0.93 3.16 -6.01
N TYR A 71 -0.78 2.18 -6.90
CA TYR A 71 0.29 1.20 -6.84
C TYR A 71 1.26 1.42 -7.99
N GLU A 72 2.56 1.34 -7.71
CA GLU A 72 3.62 1.27 -8.71
C GLU A 72 4.18 -0.16 -8.73
N ILE A 73 4.35 -0.73 -9.92
CA ILE A 73 4.84 -2.10 -10.11
C ILE A 73 6.37 -2.04 -10.25
N THR A 74 7.09 -2.81 -9.44
CA THR A 74 8.55 -2.94 -9.52
C THR A 74 8.95 -3.79 -10.73
N SER A 75 10.22 -3.76 -11.13
CA SER A 75 10.73 -4.62 -12.21
C SER A 75 10.58 -6.12 -11.91
N ASP A 76 10.63 -6.48 -10.62
CA ASP A 76 10.41 -7.83 -10.10
C ASP A 76 8.91 -8.21 -10.02
N GLY A 77 8.00 -7.33 -10.47
CA GLY A 77 6.56 -7.57 -10.48
C GLY A 77 5.87 -7.36 -9.12
N LEU A 78 6.54 -6.73 -8.15
CA LEU A 78 5.98 -6.45 -6.83
C LEU A 78 5.18 -5.14 -6.83
N TYR A 79 4.18 -5.04 -5.95
CA TYR A 79 3.33 -3.85 -5.86
C TYR A 79 3.75 -2.94 -4.69
N SER A 80 4.08 -1.68 -5.00
CA SER A 80 4.43 -0.64 -4.03
C SER A 80 3.30 0.37 -3.85
N LEU A 81 2.80 0.54 -2.62
CA LEU A 81 1.72 1.50 -2.33
C LEU A 81 2.25 2.92 -2.19
N MET A 82 1.76 3.83 -3.04
CA MET A 82 2.10 5.25 -3.05
C MET A 82 0.96 6.12 -2.55
N ILE A 83 1.28 7.06 -1.66
CA ILE A 83 0.34 8.01 -1.05
C ILE A 83 0.73 9.41 -1.45
N ARG A 84 -0.20 10.18 -2.03
CA ARG A 84 -0.03 11.61 -2.26
C ARG A 84 -0.70 12.40 -1.16
N THR A 85 0.03 13.21 -0.40
CA THR A 85 -0.56 14.05 0.65
C THR A 85 -1.29 15.25 0.04
N SER A 86 -2.17 15.89 0.82
CA SER A 86 -2.83 17.16 0.42
C SER A 86 -1.84 18.29 0.12
N SER A 87 -0.63 18.21 0.67
CA SER A 87 0.48 19.13 0.34
C SER A 87 1.23 18.75 -0.95
N GLY A 88 0.73 17.78 -1.72
CA GLY A 88 1.33 17.27 -2.95
C GLY A 88 2.55 16.35 -2.78
N LYS A 89 2.93 15.97 -1.55
CA LYS A 89 4.10 15.09 -1.34
C LYS A 89 3.72 13.64 -1.63
N LYS A 90 4.53 12.94 -2.42
CA LYS A 90 4.42 11.48 -2.59
C LYS A 90 5.22 10.77 -1.48
N LEU A 91 4.58 9.80 -0.84
CA LEU A 91 5.12 9.00 0.25
C LEU A 91 5.01 7.52 -0.13
N LEU A 92 6.06 6.75 0.17
CA LEU A 92 6.03 5.29 0.07
C LEU A 92 5.39 4.74 1.35
N MET A 93 4.39 3.87 1.22
CA MET A 93 3.86 3.10 2.34
C MET A 93 4.52 1.72 2.37
N TYR A 94 5.10 1.38 3.52
CA TYR A 94 5.76 0.10 3.75
C TYR A 94 5.55 -0.32 5.20
N ASP A 95 5.12 -1.57 5.42
CA ASP A 95 4.76 -2.10 6.73
C ASP A 95 3.82 -1.17 7.53
N LYS A 96 2.79 -0.64 6.86
CA LYS A 96 1.80 0.33 7.42
C LYS A 96 2.37 1.70 7.84
N TYR A 97 3.68 1.92 7.76
CA TYR A 97 4.32 3.23 7.98
C TYR A 97 4.52 3.96 6.66
N THR A 98 4.77 5.27 6.74
CA THR A 98 5.01 6.10 5.55
C THR A 98 6.38 6.72 5.60
N TYR A 99 7.06 6.70 4.47
CA TYR A 99 8.40 7.18 4.32
C TYR A 99 8.48 8.23 3.22
N SER A 100 9.24 9.30 3.48
CA SER A 100 9.54 10.33 2.50
C SER A 100 10.87 10.02 1.82
N ALA A 101 10.88 10.11 0.49
CA ALA A 101 12.11 10.06 -0.28
C ALA A 101 13.06 11.20 0.15
N PRO A 102 14.38 10.97 0.16
CA PRO A 102 15.33 12.05 0.32
C PRO A 102 15.23 13.02 -0.88
N LYS A 103 15.69 14.26 -0.70
CA LYS A 103 15.86 15.17 -1.84
C LYS A 103 16.75 14.48 -2.89
N PRO A 104 16.46 14.64 -4.20
CA PRO A 104 17.32 14.09 -5.24
C PRO A 104 18.75 14.58 -5.01
N LEU A 105 19.64 13.65 -4.71
CA LEU A 105 21.07 13.95 -4.71
C LEU A 105 21.55 13.82 -6.15
N LEU A 106 22.49 14.67 -6.57
CA LEU A 106 23.16 14.57 -7.89
C LEU A 106 24.00 13.28 -8.05
N THR A 107 23.97 12.40 -7.05
CA THR A 107 24.74 11.16 -7.01
C THR A 107 24.08 10.05 -7.82
N ARG A 108 24.90 9.28 -8.55
CA ARG A 108 24.52 8.06 -9.30
C ARG A 108 24.09 6.88 -8.41
N CYS A 109 23.78 7.10 -7.13
CA CYS A 109 23.44 6.02 -6.21
C CYS A 109 22.00 5.58 -6.46
N LYS A 110 21.83 4.35 -6.94
CA LYS A 110 20.53 3.73 -7.22
C LYS A 110 19.77 3.32 -5.96
N ILE A 111 20.38 3.46 -4.79
CA ILE A 111 19.78 3.15 -3.49
C ILE A 111 19.64 4.45 -2.70
N ARG A 112 18.44 4.72 -2.20
CA ARG A 112 18.09 5.95 -1.49
C ARG A 112 17.57 5.62 -0.10
N SER A 113 17.99 6.40 0.89
CA SER A 113 17.52 6.25 2.27
C SER A 113 16.22 7.04 2.48
N PHE A 114 15.09 6.32 2.46
CA PHE A 114 13.77 6.86 2.75
C PHE A 114 13.57 6.91 4.26
N LYS A 115 13.14 8.06 4.78
CA LYS A 115 13.01 8.30 6.23
C LYS A 115 11.55 8.27 6.66
N CYS A 116 11.28 7.72 7.84
CA CYS A 116 9.94 7.75 8.42
C CYS A 116 9.41 9.20 8.48
N THR A 117 8.17 9.41 8.07
CA THR A 117 7.57 10.75 8.01
C THR A 117 7.33 11.37 9.38
N ASP A 118 7.27 10.55 10.45
CA ASP A 118 7.13 11.01 11.83
C ASP A 118 8.45 11.40 12.50
N ARG A 119 9.58 11.35 11.78
CA ARG A 119 10.88 11.80 12.30
C ARG A 119 10.83 13.20 12.90
N GLY A 120 10.10 14.14 12.29
CA GLY A 120 9.99 15.51 12.79
C GLY A 120 9.04 15.67 14.00
N HIS A 121 8.03 14.79 14.12
CA HIS A 121 6.99 14.90 15.15
C HIS A 121 7.31 14.09 16.41
N VAL A 122 7.73 12.84 16.26
CA VAL A 122 7.98 11.91 17.39
C VAL A 122 9.45 11.48 17.47
N ARG A 123 10.34 12.18 16.76
CA ARG A 123 11.78 11.88 16.69
C ARG A 123 12.07 10.43 16.25
N CYS A 124 11.19 9.87 15.41
CA CYS A 124 11.38 8.52 14.87
C CYS A 124 12.65 8.45 14.02
N ASN A 125 13.51 7.47 14.33
CA ASN A 125 14.78 7.27 13.61
C ASN A 125 14.75 6.14 12.59
N LYS A 126 13.60 5.47 12.38
CA LYS A 126 13.45 4.46 11.33
C LYS A 126 13.74 5.05 9.94
N TYR A 127 14.54 4.34 9.17
CA TYR A 127 14.71 4.56 7.74
C TYR A 127 14.87 3.22 7.02
N ILE A 128 14.61 3.24 5.72
CA ILE A 128 14.71 2.09 4.83
C ILE A 128 15.53 2.49 3.60
N HIS A 129 16.26 1.54 3.03
CA HIS A 129 16.93 1.70 1.75
C HIS A 129 16.03 1.17 0.66
N VAL A 130 15.82 2.01 -0.35
CA VAL A 130 14.92 1.75 -1.46
C VAL A 130 15.68 1.92 -2.76
N ASN A 131 15.56 0.96 -3.68
CA ASN A 131 16.17 1.09 -4.99
C ASN A 131 15.36 2.06 -5.90
N ASP A 132 15.82 2.33 -7.12
CA ASP A 132 15.10 3.20 -8.07
C ASP A 132 13.75 2.62 -8.54
N GLU A 133 13.44 1.37 -8.19
CA GLU A 133 12.21 0.65 -8.53
C GLU A 133 11.25 0.54 -7.34
N LEU A 134 11.50 1.29 -6.26
CA LEU A 134 10.73 1.29 -5.01
C LEU A 134 10.78 0.00 -4.18
N THR A 135 11.68 -0.93 -4.50
CA THR A 135 11.92 -2.13 -3.69
C THR A 135 12.73 -1.78 -2.44
N VAL A 136 12.26 -2.24 -1.28
CA VAL A 136 12.99 -2.10 -0.01
C VAL A 136 14.09 -3.15 0.05
N VAL A 137 15.35 -2.70 0.04
CA VAL A 137 16.54 -3.57 0.02
C VAL A 137 17.19 -3.72 1.39
N ALA A 138 16.90 -2.81 2.33
CA ALA A 138 17.36 -2.92 3.71
C ALA A 138 16.52 -2.03 4.65
N GLU A 139 16.41 -2.46 5.91
CA GLU A 139 15.72 -1.73 6.96
C GLU A 139 16.66 -1.40 8.12
N PHE A 140 16.48 -0.21 8.71
CA PHE A 140 17.34 0.24 9.79
C PHE A 140 16.55 0.89 10.93
N SER A 141 16.97 0.61 12.15
CA SER A 141 16.30 1.02 13.40
C SER A 141 14.87 0.44 13.52
N TYR A 142 14.12 0.89 14.53
CA TYR A 142 12.73 0.51 14.78
C TYR A 142 11.85 1.77 14.94
N HIS A 143 10.53 1.60 14.76
CA HIS A 143 9.57 2.66 15.04
C HIS A 143 9.33 2.79 16.54
N ASN A 144 9.33 4.01 17.05
CA ASN A 144 9.01 4.34 18.44
C ASN A 144 7.59 4.89 18.60
N HIS A 145 6.73 4.66 17.61
CA HIS A 145 5.36 5.14 17.55
C HIS A 145 4.49 4.14 16.82
N LYS A 146 3.18 4.24 17.01
CA LYS A 146 2.19 3.47 16.25
C LYS A 146 2.13 3.94 14.79
N PRO A 147 1.68 3.09 13.85
CA PRO A 147 1.42 3.51 12.48
C PRO A 147 0.45 4.69 12.41
N PRO A 148 0.71 5.69 11.56
CA PRO A 148 -0.19 6.82 11.37
C PRO A 148 -1.48 6.42 10.64
N THR A 149 -2.55 7.18 10.88
CA THR A 149 -3.81 7.03 10.13
C THR A 149 -3.88 8.09 9.04
N TYR A 150 -4.41 7.73 7.87
CA TYR A 150 -4.56 8.63 6.74
C TYR A 150 -5.98 8.57 6.18
N ILE A 151 -6.61 9.73 6.05
CA ILE A 151 -7.92 9.91 5.41
C ILE A 151 -7.70 10.36 3.97
N LYS A 152 -8.37 9.72 3.00
CA LYS A 152 -8.39 10.16 1.60
C LYS A 152 -9.46 11.23 1.43
N MET A 153 -9.12 12.34 0.78
CA MET A 153 -10.04 13.40 0.41
C MET A 153 -10.69 13.09 -0.95
N LEU A 154 -11.79 13.77 -1.28
CA LEU A 154 -12.47 13.60 -2.59
C LEU A 154 -11.55 13.83 -3.80
N ASN A 155 -10.48 14.61 -3.64
CA ASN A 155 -9.53 14.90 -4.72
C ASN A 155 -8.46 13.80 -4.88
N GLY A 156 -8.56 12.69 -4.14
CA GLY A 156 -7.61 11.58 -4.16
C GLY A 156 -6.39 11.74 -3.26
N ASP A 157 -6.16 12.93 -2.70
CA ASP A 157 -5.03 13.19 -1.79
C ASP A 157 -5.32 12.69 -0.37
N TYR A 158 -4.26 12.58 0.44
CA TYR A 158 -4.33 12.06 1.80
C TYR A 158 -3.96 13.11 2.86
N VAL A 159 -4.75 13.14 3.93
CA VAL A 159 -4.47 13.91 5.14
C VAL A 159 -4.10 12.93 6.25
N LYS A 160 -2.99 13.21 6.92
CA LYS A 160 -2.54 12.47 8.10
C LYS A 160 -3.32 12.93 9.32
N CYS A 161 -3.79 11.99 10.13
CA CYS A 161 -4.56 12.24 11.35
C CYS A 161 -3.81 11.79 12.60
#